data_AF-A0A8T0AP18-F1
#
_entry.id   AF-A0A8T0AP18-F1
#
_cell.length_a   1.000
_cell.length_b   1.000
_cell.length_c   1.000
_cell.angle_alpha   90.00
_cell.angle_beta   90.00
_cell.angle_gamma   90.00
#
_symmetry.space_group_name_H-M   'P 1'
#
loop_
_entity.id
_entity.type
_entity.pdbx_description
1 polymer ?
#
loop_
_entity_poly.entity_id
_entity_poly.type
_entity_poly.pdbx_seq_one_letter_code
_entity_poly.pdbx_strand_id
1 'polypeptide(L)'
;RLTAGPHRCSGRVEVLHGGSWSTVCDGDFDQQDAEVVCRELDCGIPVKVLGSAAFGRGEGQVWTEELQCRGNESEITLCPSSSSLKHSNCSHHNDVGLICSGHTEARLVNGSDSCSGRVELQYLSEWGTVCAVGWDM
;
A
#
# COMPACT_ATOMS: atom_id res chain seq x y z
N ARG A 1 7.74 -1.44 -4.00
CA ARG A 1 7.57 -2.78 -3.37
C ARG A 1 7.28 -2.62 -1.88
N LEU A 2 6.66 -3.63 -1.25
CA LEU A 2 6.54 -3.73 0.20
C LEU A 2 7.44 -4.86 0.73
N THR A 3 8.15 -4.61 1.83
CA THR A 3 9.12 -5.57 2.41
C THR A 3 9.00 -5.70 3.92
N ALA A 4 9.53 -6.79 4.49
CA ALA A 4 9.54 -7.06 5.94
C ALA A 4 8.15 -7.06 6.62
N GLY A 5 7.08 -7.16 5.85
CA GLY A 5 5.73 -7.40 6.36
C GLY A 5 5.34 -8.88 6.32
N PRO A 6 4.23 -9.25 6.98
CA PRO A 6 3.77 -10.64 7.06
C PRO A 6 3.28 -11.22 5.73
N HIS A 7 2.96 -10.39 4.73
CA HIS A 7 2.49 -10.84 3.41
C HIS A 7 2.78 -9.79 2.32
N ARG A 8 2.61 -10.13 1.04
CA ARG A 8 2.95 -9.25 -0.10
C ARG A 8 2.29 -7.85 -0.08
N CYS A 9 1.11 -7.74 0.53
CA CYS A 9 0.33 -6.50 0.63
C CYS A 9 0.55 -5.71 1.94
N SER A 10 1.63 -5.99 2.68
CA SER A 10 2.02 -5.21 3.85
C SER A 10 3.54 -5.18 4.00
N GLY A 11 4.08 -4.07 4.51
CA GLY A 11 5.51 -3.93 4.75
C GLY A 11 6.01 -2.50 4.68
N ARG A 12 7.31 -2.32 4.85
CA ARG A 12 8.02 -1.07 4.58
C ARG A 12 7.95 -0.73 3.09
N VAL A 13 7.69 0.53 2.77
CA VAL A 13 7.65 1.04 1.41
C VAL A 13 9.08 1.28 0.89
N GLU A 14 9.40 0.65 -0.23
CA GLU A 14 10.63 0.91 -0.97
C GLU A 14 10.30 1.21 -2.44
N VAL A 15 10.85 2.30 -2.97
CA VAL A 15 10.61 2.81 -4.33
C VAL A 15 11.86 2.59 -5.17
N LEU A 16 11.70 2.12 -6.41
CA LEU A 16 12.80 1.92 -7.35
C LEU A 16 13.01 3.20 -8.16
N HIS A 17 14.20 3.79 -8.07
CA HIS A 17 14.55 4.98 -8.83
C HIS A 17 16.03 5.00 -9.17
N GLY A 18 16.36 5.34 -10.42
CA GLY A 18 17.75 5.34 -10.89
C GLY A 18 18.46 3.98 -10.81
N GLY A 19 17.72 2.86 -10.71
CA GLY A 19 18.27 1.51 -10.59
C GLY A 19 18.56 1.06 -9.16
N SER A 20 18.27 1.88 -8.15
CA SER A 20 18.40 1.53 -6.72
C SER A 20 17.06 1.62 -6.00
N TRP A 21 16.88 0.78 -4.98
CA TRP A 21 15.75 0.87 -4.07
C TRP A 21 16.05 1.88 -2.97
N SER A 22 15.12 2.79 -2.74
CA SER A 22 15.17 3.77 -1.67
C SER A 22 13.99 3.58 -0.72
N THR A 23 14.23 3.76 0.57
CA THR A 23 13.14 3.82 1.56
C THR A 23 12.45 5.17 1.50
N VAL A 24 11.20 5.25 1.95
CA VAL A 24 10.45 6.52 1.97
C VAL A 24 10.22 6.94 3.41
N CYS A 25 10.34 8.24 3.67
CA CYS A 25 10.12 8.81 5.00
C CYS A 25 8.62 8.96 5.30
N ASP A 26 8.23 8.73 6.55
CA ASP A 26 6.84 8.84 7.02
C ASP A 26 6.27 10.26 7.00
N GLY A 27 7.11 11.29 6.99
CA GLY A 27 6.70 12.68 6.80
C GLY A 27 6.45 13.08 5.34
N ASP A 28 6.97 12.31 4.39
CA ASP A 28 6.95 12.59 2.95
C ASP A 28 6.07 11.59 2.17
N PHE A 29 5.21 10.84 2.88
CA PHE A 29 4.34 9.80 2.33
C PHE A 29 2.94 9.90 2.92
N ASP A 30 1.96 10.22 2.08
CA ASP A 30 0.58 10.43 2.49
C ASP A 30 -0.38 9.32 2.05
N GLN A 31 -1.68 9.58 2.22
CA GLN A 31 -2.74 8.63 1.88
C GLN A 31 -2.89 8.46 0.35
N GLN A 32 -2.66 9.50 -0.44
CA GLN A 32 -2.74 9.44 -1.90
C GLN A 32 -1.57 8.64 -2.46
N ASP A 33 -0.38 8.78 -1.88
CA ASP A 33 0.77 7.94 -2.21
C ASP A 33 0.47 6.47 -1.90
N ALA A 34 -0.14 6.21 -0.73
CA ALA A 34 -0.56 4.88 -0.33
C ALA A 34 -1.57 4.24 -1.31
N GLU A 35 -2.50 5.02 -1.86
CA GLU A 35 -3.45 4.56 -2.88
C GLU A 35 -2.73 4.11 -4.15
N VAL A 36 -1.74 4.89 -4.61
CA VAL A 36 -0.94 4.53 -5.79
C VAL A 36 -0.15 3.25 -5.53
N VAL A 37 0.55 3.12 -4.38
CA VAL A 37 1.33 1.91 -4.07
C VAL A 37 0.44 0.66 -3.96
N CYS A 38 -0.70 0.74 -3.26
CA CYS A 38 -1.57 -0.43 -3.11
C CYS A 38 -2.19 -0.86 -4.44
N ARG A 39 -2.50 0.09 -5.33
CA ARG A 39 -2.99 -0.20 -6.68
C ARG A 39 -1.90 -0.77 -7.58
N GLU A 40 -0.72 -0.17 -7.58
CA GLU A 40 0.44 -0.62 -8.38
C GLU A 40 0.79 -2.09 -8.07
N LEU A 41 0.66 -2.49 -6.80
CA LEU A 41 0.96 -3.84 -6.33
C LEU A 41 -0.22 -4.83 -6.42
N ASP A 42 -1.37 -4.41 -6.96
CA ASP A 42 -2.59 -5.21 -7.01
C ASP A 42 -2.95 -5.79 -5.63
N CYS A 43 -3.04 -4.88 -4.66
CA CYS A 43 -3.27 -5.16 -3.24
C CYS A 43 -4.54 -4.47 -2.69
N GLY A 44 -5.37 -3.93 -3.59
CA GLY A 44 -6.61 -3.23 -3.23
C GLY A 44 -6.36 -1.82 -2.72
N ILE A 45 -7.04 -1.46 -1.63
CA ILE A 45 -6.99 -0.10 -1.05
C ILE A 45 -6.05 -0.05 0.16
N PRO A 46 -5.45 1.11 0.45
CA PRO A 46 -4.69 1.33 1.68
C PRO A 46 -5.58 1.22 2.92
N VAL A 47 -5.09 0.49 3.93
CA VAL A 47 -5.76 0.30 5.23
C VAL A 47 -5.05 1.09 6.32
N LYS A 48 -3.71 1.10 6.35
CA LYS A 48 -2.91 1.87 7.30
C LYS A 48 -1.58 2.31 6.70
N VAL A 49 -1.25 3.59 6.90
CA VAL A 49 0.11 4.13 6.79
C VAL A 49 0.71 4.16 8.19
N LEU A 50 1.93 3.63 8.34
CA LEU A 50 2.61 3.46 9.61
C LEU A 50 3.95 4.18 9.57
N GLY A 51 4.23 5.03 10.54
CA GLY A 51 5.52 5.70 10.65
C GLY A 51 6.55 4.92 11.47
N SER A 52 7.65 5.59 11.76
CA SER A 52 8.64 5.18 12.77
C SER A 52 9.22 3.77 12.56
N ALA A 53 9.43 3.37 11.30
CA ALA A 53 9.99 2.08 10.93
C ALA A 53 9.23 0.89 11.54
N ALA A 54 7.89 0.91 11.50
CA ALA A 54 7.02 -0.13 12.07
C ALA A 54 7.29 -1.55 11.54
N PHE A 55 7.77 -1.68 10.30
CA PHE A 55 8.22 -2.95 9.70
C PHE A 55 9.75 -3.13 9.73
N GLY A 56 10.41 -2.44 10.66
CA GLY A 56 11.86 -2.37 10.75
C GLY A 56 12.48 -1.38 9.78
N ARG A 57 13.74 -1.04 10.07
CA ARG A 57 14.56 -0.11 9.29
C ARG A 57 14.97 -0.76 7.97
N GLY A 58 14.96 0.03 6.91
CA GLY A 58 15.60 -0.34 5.66
C GLY A 58 17.09 -0.01 5.65
N GLU A 59 17.66 -0.14 4.46
CA GLU A 59 19.07 0.11 4.19
C GLU A 59 19.18 0.94 2.90
N GLY A 60 20.34 1.55 2.69
CA GLY A 60 20.63 2.30 1.48
C GLY A 60 20.19 3.75 1.56
N GLN A 61 19.63 4.26 0.46
CA GLN A 61 19.25 5.66 0.36
C GLN A 61 17.82 5.86 0.87
N VAL A 62 17.60 6.98 1.56
CA VAL A 62 16.25 7.48 1.87
C VAL A 62 15.83 8.42 0.75
N TRP A 63 14.61 8.27 0.26
CA TRP A 63 13.98 9.14 -0.71
C TRP A 63 13.94 10.58 -0.18
N THR A 64 14.36 11.55 -0.99
CA THR A 64 14.64 12.92 -0.54
C THR A 64 13.58 13.95 -0.94
N GLU A 65 12.55 13.53 -1.69
CA GLU A 65 11.50 14.40 -2.20
C GLU A 65 10.16 14.03 -1.57
N GLU A 66 9.27 14.99 -1.38
CA GLU A 66 7.89 14.71 -0.98
C GLU A 66 7.16 14.13 -2.19
N LEU A 67 6.57 12.94 -2.03
CA LEU A 67 5.67 12.37 -3.03
C LEU A 67 4.33 13.10 -2.93
N GLN A 68 3.80 13.54 -4.06
CA GLN A 68 2.56 14.33 -4.13
C GLN A 68 1.61 13.70 -5.14
N CYS A 69 1.37 12.40 -4.97
CA CYS A 69 0.44 11.69 -5.83
C CYS A 69 -0.96 12.31 -5.78
N ARG A 70 -1.66 12.24 -6.91
CA ARG A 70 -3.09 12.56 -6.99
C ARG A 70 -3.97 11.36 -6.62
N GLY A 71 -3.40 10.16 -6.60
CA GLY A 71 -4.09 8.91 -6.32
C GLY A 71 -4.53 8.16 -7.59
N ASN A 72 -4.29 8.69 -8.79
CA ASN A 72 -4.68 8.08 -10.07
C ASN A 72 -3.50 7.66 -10.96
N GLU A 73 -2.28 7.88 -10.50
CA GLU A 73 -1.05 7.46 -11.16
C GLU A 73 -0.91 5.92 -11.18
N SER A 74 -0.41 5.36 -12.28
CA SER A 74 -0.24 3.90 -12.39
C SER A 74 0.93 3.36 -11.56
N GLU A 75 1.95 4.19 -11.34
CA GLU A 75 3.16 3.85 -10.60
C GLU A 75 3.54 5.03 -9.70
N ILE A 76 4.09 4.73 -8.52
CA ILE A 76 4.51 5.76 -7.56
C ILE A 76 5.60 6.69 -8.11
N THR A 77 6.42 6.19 -9.04
CA THR A 77 7.48 6.95 -9.73
C THR A 77 6.96 7.98 -10.70
N LEU A 78 5.68 7.91 -11.08
CA LEU A 78 5.01 8.86 -11.97
C LEU A 78 4.32 9.99 -11.21
N CYS A 79 4.27 9.90 -9.88
CA CYS A 79 3.74 10.98 -9.07
C CYS A 79 4.61 12.23 -9.17
N PRO A 80 4.01 13.42 -9.19
CA PRO A 80 4.75 14.65 -8.99
C PRO A 80 5.53 14.56 -7.68
N SER A 81 6.77 15.00 -7.70
CA SER A 81 7.60 15.14 -6.50
C SER A 81 8.05 16.58 -6.35
N SER A 82 8.26 17.00 -5.10
CA SER A 82 8.83 18.31 -4.80
C SER A 82 9.93 18.18 -3.77
N SER A 83 10.92 19.07 -3.85
CA SER A 83 12.01 19.09 -2.87
C SER A 83 11.42 19.26 -1.46
N SER A 84 11.62 18.27 -0.59
CA SER A 84 11.11 18.30 0.77
C SER A 84 11.91 19.31 1.61
N LEU A 85 11.38 20.53 1.76
CA LEU A 85 11.96 21.56 2.62
C LEU A 85 11.68 21.29 4.11
N LYS A 86 10.75 20.36 4.42
CA LYS A 86 10.27 20.08 5.79
C LYS A 86 11.02 18.94 6.47
N HIS A 87 11.58 18.00 5.71
CA HIS A 87 12.06 16.72 6.24
C HIS A 87 13.53 16.41 5.90
N SER A 88 14.40 17.43 5.92
CA SER A 88 15.84 17.31 5.68
C SER A 88 16.63 16.42 6.66
N ASN A 89 15.98 15.88 7.70
CA ASN A 89 16.56 15.00 8.72
C ASN A 89 15.95 13.57 8.72
N CYS A 90 15.32 13.13 7.63
CA CYS A 90 14.85 11.76 7.55
C CYS A 90 16.01 10.75 7.64
N SER A 91 15.79 9.73 8.46
CA SER A 91 16.68 8.59 8.63
C SER A 91 15.87 7.30 8.54
N HIS A 92 16.52 6.15 8.51
CA HIS A 92 15.81 4.87 8.53
C HIS A 92 14.94 4.64 9.78
N HIS A 93 15.04 5.48 10.81
CA HIS A 93 14.08 5.48 11.92
C HIS A 93 12.69 5.97 11.52
N ASN A 94 12.59 6.67 10.39
CA ASN A 94 11.38 7.28 9.86
C ASN A 94 10.84 6.53 8.65
N ASP A 95 11.38 5.35 8.32
CA ASP A 95 10.91 4.60 7.16
C ASP A 95 9.41 4.27 7.31
N VAL A 96 8.66 4.59 6.26
CA VAL A 96 7.21 4.40 6.23
C VAL A 96 6.85 2.95 5.93
N GLY A 97 5.86 2.47 6.66
CA GLY A 97 5.18 1.20 6.46
C GLY A 97 3.79 1.39 5.87
N LEU A 98 3.35 0.42 5.08
CA LEU A 98 2.03 0.41 4.46
C LEU A 98 1.38 -0.96 4.66
N ILE A 99 0.09 -0.94 4.98
CA ILE A 99 -0.79 -2.11 4.96
C ILE A 99 -1.91 -1.82 3.97
N CYS A 100 -1.98 -2.62 2.91
CA CYS A 100 -3.09 -2.63 1.97
C CYS A 100 -4.12 -3.69 2.37
N SER A 101 -5.32 -3.61 1.80
CA SER A 101 -6.44 -4.48 2.14
C SER A 101 -6.21 -5.92 1.73
N GLY A 102 -5.34 -6.16 0.74
CA GLY A 102 -5.01 -7.46 0.21
C GLY A 102 -6.14 -8.11 -0.58
N HIS A 103 -7.32 -7.49 -0.65
CA HIS A 103 -8.44 -7.94 -1.46
C HIS A 103 -8.67 -7.02 -2.65
N THR A 104 -8.85 -7.63 -3.81
CA THR A 104 -8.88 -6.94 -5.12
C THR A 104 -10.23 -7.05 -5.80
N GLU A 105 -10.98 -8.11 -5.51
CA GLU A 105 -12.25 -8.39 -6.18
C GLU A 105 -13.25 -9.02 -5.21
N ALA A 106 -14.53 -8.75 -5.45
CA ALA A 106 -15.67 -9.39 -4.79
C ALA A 106 -16.61 -9.97 -5.84
N ARG A 107 -17.16 -11.16 -5.57
CA ARG A 107 -18.17 -11.77 -6.42
C ARG A 107 -19.29 -12.42 -5.62
N LEU A 108 -20.45 -12.51 -6.24
CA LEU A 108 -21.57 -13.33 -5.76
C LEU A 108 -21.63 -14.61 -6.58
N VAL A 109 -21.62 -15.75 -5.91
CA VAL A 109 -21.68 -17.06 -6.57
C VAL A 109 -22.89 -17.86 -6.10
N ASN A 110 -23.41 -18.73 -6.98
CA ASN A 110 -24.54 -19.62 -6.69
C ASN A 110 -25.83 -18.90 -6.27
N GLY A 111 -26.08 -17.69 -6.80
CA GLY A 111 -27.38 -17.02 -6.70
C GLY A 111 -28.27 -17.27 -7.91
N SER A 112 -29.47 -16.68 -7.89
CA SER A 112 -30.43 -16.74 -9.00
C SER A 112 -30.09 -15.77 -10.13
N ASP A 113 -29.28 -14.74 -9.84
CA ASP A 113 -28.94 -13.65 -10.75
C ASP A 113 -27.58 -13.02 -10.36
N SER A 114 -27.19 -11.94 -11.04
CA SER A 114 -25.93 -11.23 -10.81
C SER A 114 -25.85 -10.47 -9.48
N CYS A 115 -26.97 -10.30 -8.78
CA CYS A 115 -27.08 -9.51 -7.55
C CYS A 115 -27.39 -10.39 -6.33
N SER A 116 -27.26 -11.72 -6.45
CA SER A 116 -27.54 -12.68 -5.38
C SER A 116 -26.49 -13.78 -5.35
N GLY A 117 -26.26 -14.36 -4.16
CA GLY A 117 -25.34 -15.48 -3.98
C GLY A 117 -24.53 -15.40 -2.70
N ARG A 118 -23.63 -16.37 -2.53
CA ARG A 118 -22.61 -16.36 -1.48
C ARG A 118 -21.53 -15.35 -1.86
N VAL A 119 -21.14 -14.52 -0.89
CA VAL A 119 -20.05 -13.56 -1.03
C VAL A 119 -18.71 -14.29 -1.00
N GLU A 120 -17.94 -14.10 -2.06
CA GLU A 120 -16.54 -14.51 -2.14
C GLU A 120 -15.66 -13.28 -2.39
N LEU A 121 -14.53 -13.22 -1.70
CA LEU A 121 -13.51 -12.18 -1.85
C LEU A 121 -12.23 -12.81 -2.37
N GLN A 122 -11.58 -12.14 -3.32
CA GLN A 122 -10.23 -12.50 -3.74
C GLN A 122 -9.25 -11.82 -2.80
N TYR A 123 -8.61 -12.58 -1.91
CA TYR A 123 -7.60 -12.11 -0.96
C TYR A 123 -6.24 -12.72 -1.29
N LEU A 124 -5.22 -11.88 -1.48
CA LEU A 124 -3.86 -12.28 -1.88
C LEU A 124 -3.84 -13.22 -3.10
N SER A 125 -4.68 -12.93 -4.09
CA SER A 125 -4.89 -13.73 -5.31
C SER A 125 -5.59 -15.09 -5.13
N GLU A 126 -6.15 -15.38 -3.95
CA GLU A 126 -6.94 -16.59 -3.67
C GLU A 126 -8.40 -16.24 -3.37
N TRP A 127 -9.35 -17.04 -3.87
CA TRP A 127 -10.77 -16.85 -3.58
C TRP A 127 -11.14 -17.51 -2.26
N GLY A 128 -11.74 -16.74 -1.36
CA GLY A 128 -12.25 -17.21 -0.07
C GLY A 128 -13.70 -16.79 0.18
N THR A 129 -14.36 -17.51 1.08
CA THR A 129 -15.73 -17.19 1.52
C THR A 129 -15.72 -16.27 2.73
N VAL A 130 -16.69 -15.36 2.82
CA VAL A 130 -16.84 -14.48 3.99
C VAL A 130 -17.59 -15.20 5.12
N CYS A 131 -17.10 -15.07 6.35
CA CYS A 131 -17.78 -15.61 7.53
C CYS A 131 -19.05 -14.81 7.83
N ALA A 132 -20.17 -15.50 8.08
CA ALA A 132 -21.45 -14.84 8.39
C ALA A 132 -21.52 -14.29 9.83
N VAL A 133 -20.56 -14.62 10.70
CA VAL A 133 -20.54 -14.13 12.08
C VAL A 133 -20.19 -12.63 12.08
N GLY A 134 -21.09 -11.80 12.61
CA GLY A 134 -20.90 -10.34 12.66
C GLY A 134 -21.24 -9.61 11.35
N TRP A 135 -21.92 -10.27 10.41
CA TRP A 135 -22.43 -9.64 9.20
C TRP A 135 -23.71 -8.84 9.49
N ASP A 136 -23.72 -7.55 9.16
CA ASP A 136 -24.86 -6.63 9.32
C ASP A 136 -25.33 -6.04 7.96
N MET A 137 -26.32 -5.13 8.02
CA MET A 137 -26.92 -4.44 6.85
C MET A 137 -26.57 -2.96 6.86
#